data_AF-I7HLS4-F1
#
_entry.id   AF-I7HLS4-F1
#
_cell.length_a   1.000
_cell.length_b   1.000
_cell.length_c   1.000
_cell.angle_alpha   90.00
_cell.angle_beta   90.00
_cell.angle_gamma   90.00
#
_symmetry.space_group_name_H-M   'P 1'
#
loop_
_entity.id
_entity.type
_entity.pdbx_description
1 polymer ?
#
loop_
_entity_poly.entity_id
_entity_poly.type
_entity_poly.pdbx_seq_one_letter_code
_entity_poly.pdbx_strand_id
1 'polypeptide(L)'
;METGSEEEKWEKLDAEFDHFVVDMKPFVLKLPHRSERQRCALWIRKLCEPSGTGAGLMGRKNRNLYAKLLLHMLRRGILEGPFTHRPEPGTLKTLPSYMSIYFDEPNQAQPKDSSPEKLPDWVRGELQTGEQRLSDSWQCSSGEDNTLVLAASDAHREQYTGKLRMRSHSVSPTYREDKQHITSKICEVHSKTSPISLDDSDIEVRLNSWNLGIENPRYLRQKPLPVSLMTPKGSLRKASSLHDDHFLSRMHEKELDMKTKMMEAKFSEEKLKLQQKHDAEVQKILERKNNELEELKILYKKKQTETEETIRKLEKKVQILIRDCQVIRETKENQITELKKICEQSTESLNNDWEKKLHNAVAEMEKDKFELQKHHTETIQELLEDTNVRLSKMEADYVVQMQSTNHMIKELEGRVQQLMGEAENSNLQRQKLTQEKLELERCYQITCNELQELKTRRNILHKEKEHLVNDYEQNVKLLKTKYDSDINLLRQEHALSTSKTSGVIEELEQNICQLKQQVQESELQRKQQVKDQENKFHMEKNHLKHTYEKKVHELQSELDK
;
A
#
# COMPACT_ATOMS: atom_id res chain seq x y z
N MET A 1 -16.81 -1.69 -52.61
CA MET A 1 -16.02 -0.52 -52.21
C MET A 1 -15.95 -0.53 -50.70
N GLU A 2 -14.76 -0.59 -50.09
CA GLU A 2 -14.50 -0.20 -48.68
C GLU A 2 -13.02 -0.30 -48.27
N THR A 3 -12.15 -0.91 -49.11
CA THR A 3 -10.70 -1.00 -48.88
C THR A 3 -9.99 0.35 -48.69
N GLY A 4 -10.52 1.44 -49.24
CA GLY A 4 -9.93 2.78 -49.08
C GLY A 4 -9.96 3.34 -47.65
N SER A 5 -10.79 2.79 -46.74
CA SER A 5 -10.95 3.35 -45.38
C SER A 5 -9.75 3.10 -44.46
N GLU A 6 -8.94 2.08 -44.70
CA GLU A 6 -7.74 1.81 -43.87
C GLU A 6 -6.49 2.46 -44.45
N GLU A 7 -6.33 2.43 -45.77
CA GLU A 7 -5.21 3.04 -46.48
C GLU A 7 -5.18 4.57 -46.27
N GLU A 8 -6.32 5.24 -46.40
CA GLU A 8 -6.45 6.68 -46.09
C GLU A 8 -6.12 7.02 -44.62
N LYS A 9 -6.36 6.09 -43.67
CA LYS A 9 -5.98 6.26 -42.26
C LYS A 9 -4.48 6.06 -42.05
N TRP A 10 -3.83 5.24 -42.85
CA TRP A 10 -2.37 5.07 -42.83
C TRP A 10 -1.69 6.30 -43.41
N GLU A 11 -2.13 6.78 -44.57
CA GLU A 11 -1.62 8.01 -45.20
C GLU A 11 -1.72 9.22 -44.26
N LYS A 12 -2.86 9.40 -43.56
CA LYS A 12 -3.01 10.47 -42.55
C LYS A 12 -2.02 10.37 -41.39
N LEU A 13 -1.74 9.16 -40.90
CA LEU A 13 -0.76 8.94 -39.82
C LEU A 13 0.69 9.06 -40.31
N ASP A 14 0.97 8.69 -41.55
CA ASP A 14 2.29 8.83 -42.16
C ASP A 14 2.58 10.32 -42.47
N ALA A 15 1.61 11.09 -42.95
CA ALA A 15 1.71 12.55 -43.11
C ALA A 15 1.86 13.30 -41.77
N GLU A 16 1.11 12.92 -40.72
CA GLU A 16 1.26 13.49 -39.38
C GLU A 16 2.69 13.25 -38.83
N PHE A 17 3.26 12.07 -39.09
CA PHE A 17 4.62 11.74 -38.70
C PHE A 17 5.66 12.59 -39.43
N ASP A 18 5.52 12.77 -40.74
CA ASP A 18 6.43 13.60 -41.54
C ASP A 18 6.44 15.05 -41.04
N HIS A 19 5.28 15.60 -40.67
CA HIS A 19 5.20 16.91 -40.01
C HIS A 19 6.03 16.94 -38.71
N PHE A 20 5.90 15.95 -37.82
CA PHE A 20 6.71 15.91 -36.60
C PHE A 20 8.22 15.81 -36.87
N VAL A 21 8.65 15.04 -37.87
CA VAL A 21 10.07 14.91 -38.23
C VAL A 21 10.66 16.23 -38.77
N VAL A 22 9.89 16.95 -39.59
CA VAL A 22 10.27 18.30 -40.07
C VAL A 22 10.38 19.27 -38.90
N ASP A 23 9.40 19.27 -38.00
CA ASP A 23 9.36 20.13 -36.81
C ASP A 23 10.52 19.87 -35.83
N MET A 24 10.96 18.62 -35.67
CA MET A 24 12.10 18.28 -34.79
C MET A 24 13.43 18.85 -35.28
N LYS A 25 13.63 18.90 -36.61
CA LYS A 25 14.91 19.24 -37.25
C LYS A 25 15.59 20.51 -36.68
N PRO A 26 14.92 21.68 -36.54
CA PRO A 26 15.54 22.87 -35.96
C PRO A 26 15.95 22.69 -34.48
N PHE A 27 15.22 21.90 -33.69
CA PHE A 27 15.55 21.68 -32.28
C PHE A 27 16.70 20.69 -32.11
N VAL A 28 16.70 19.57 -32.85
CA VAL A 28 17.80 18.59 -32.84
C VAL A 28 19.12 19.24 -33.28
N LEU A 29 19.09 20.12 -34.28
CA LEU A 29 20.31 20.83 -34.72
C LEU A 29 20.82 21.86 -33.69
N LYS A 30 19.94 22.41 -32.84
CA LYS A 30 20.28 23.37 -31.78
C LYS A 30 20.77 22.72 -30.47
N LEU A 31 20.65 21.40 -30.30
CA LEU A 31 21.10 20.72 -29.07
C LEU A 31 22.62 20.88 -28.84
N PRO A 32 23.05 21.35 -27.64
CA PRO A 32 24.46 21.63 -27.37
C PRO A 32 25.30 20.34 -27.39
N HIS A 33 24.83 19.27 -26.75
CA HIS A 33 25.61 18.04 -26.62
C HIS A 33 25.54 17.15 -27.87
N ARG A 34 26.73 16.76 -28.38
CA ARG A 34 26.85 15.86 -29.54
C ARG A 34 26.23 14.48 -29.28
N SER A 35 26.31 13.98 -28.05
CA SER A 35 25.71 12.71 -27.61
C SER A 35 24.18 12.72 -27.66
N GLU A 36 23.55 13.84 -27.32
CA GLU A 36 22.09 14.04 -27.45
C GLU A 36 21.67 14.06 -28.91
N ARG A 37 22.36 14.85 -29.75
CA ARG A 37 22.12 14.85 -31.20
C ARG A 37 22.21 13.46 -31.81
N GLN A 38 23.19 12.66 -31.39
CA GLN A 38 23.35 11.28 -31.84
C GLN A 38 22.24 10.35 -31.31
N ARG A 39 21.79 10.50 -30.05
CA ARG A 39 20.65 9.75 -29.50
C ARG A 39 19.35 10.09 -30.23
N CYS A 40 19.04 11.38 -30.44
CA CYS A 40 17.87 11.82 -31.20
C CYS A 40 17.90 11.30 -32.64
N ALA A 41 19.05 11.34 -33.32
CA ALA A 41 19.18 10.80 -34.68
C ALA A 41 18.93 9.28 -34.73
N LEU A 42 19.37 8.51 -33.73
CA LEU A 42 19.09 7.08 -33.63
C LEU A 42 17.61 6.79 -33.36
N TRP A 43 16.95 7.60 -32.53
CA TRP A 43 15.52 7.49 -32.27
C TRP A 43 14.68 7.87 -33.50
N ILE A 44 14.96 9.00 -34.15
CA ILE A 44 14.30 9.41 -35.40
C ILE A 44 14.46 8.29 -36.45
N ARG A 45 15.67 7.73 -36.61
CA ARG A 45 15.89 6.62 -37.54
C ARG A 45 15.03 5.40 -37.21
N LYS A 46 14.90 4.99 -35.93
CA LYS A 46 14.00 3.89 -35.53
C LYS A 46 12.53 4.22 -35.82
N LEU A 47 12.10 5.46 -35.63
CA LEU A 47 10.73 5.87 -35.96
C LEU A 47 10.47 5.85 -37.48
N CYS A 48 11.48 6.11 -38.31
CA CYS A 48 11.41 5.96 -39.77
C CYS A 48 11.56 4.50 -40.27
N GLU A 49 11.99 3.54 -39.44
CA GLU A 49 12.18 2.15 -39.85
C GLU A 49 10.80 1.41 -39.87
N PRO A 50 10.36 0.83 -41.01
CA PRO A 50 9.07 0.14 -41.11
C PRO A 50 8.95 -1.03 -40.13
N SER A 51 10.04 -1.77 -39.93
CA SER A 51 10.14 -2.86 -38.96
C SER A 51 10.14 -2.39 -37.49
N GLY A 52 10.55 -1.14 -37.24
CA GLY A 52 10.54 -0.54 -35.90
C GLY A 52 9.13 -0.11 -35.47
N THR A 53 8.34 0.43 -36.40
CA THR A 53 7.00 0.97 -36.15
C THR A 53 5.98 -0.07 -35.66
N GLY A 54 6.16 -1.34 -36.04
CA GLY A 54 5.18 -2.41 -35.80
C GLY A 54 4.09 -2.43 -36.86
N ALA A 55 3.48 -3.61 -37.09
CA ALA A 55 2.51 -3.79 -38.17
C ALA A 55 1.15 -3.13 -37.87
N GLY A 56 0.52 -2.60 -38.93
CA GLY A 56 -0.86 -2.09 -38.89
C GLY A 56 -1.06 -0.70 -38.29
N LEU A 57 -2.32 -0.36 -38.03
CA LEU A 57 -2.75 0.98 -37.59
C LEU A 57 -2.18 1.36 -36.21
N MET A 58 -2.11 0.40 -35.28
CA MET A 58 -1.68 0.66 -33.90
C MET A 58 -0.18 0.95 -33.80
N GLY A 59 0.64 0.32 -34.64
CA GLY A 59 2.07 0.60 -34.75
C GLY A 59 2.34 2.05 -35.17
N ARG A 60 1.68 2.51 -36.26
CA ARG A 60 1.77 3.90 -36.73
C ARG A 60 1.32 4.90 -35.66
N LYS A 61 0.22 4.65 -34.95
CA LYS A 61 -0.22 5.48 -33.81
C LYS A 61 0.84 5.55 -32.71
N ASN A 62 1.44 4.43 -32.33
CA ASN A 62 2.51 4.41 -31.32
C ASN A 62 3.75 5.19 -31.78
N ARG A 63 4.19 5.03 -33.04
CA ARG A 63 5.27 5.84 -33.64
C ARG A 63 4.97 7.34 -33.53
N ASN A 64 3.74 7.76 -33.87
CA ASN A 64 3.34 9.16 -33.83
C ASN A 64 3.32 9.71 -32.39
N LEU A 65 2.94 8.91 -31.39
CA LEU A 65 3.05 9.29 -29.97
C LEU A 65 4.51 9.49 -29.53
N TYR A 66 5.43 8.58 -29.90
CA TYR A 66 6.86 8.75 -29.63
C TYR A 66 7.43 9.97 -30.36
N ALA A 67 6.98 10.26 -31.59
CA ALA A 67 7.39 11.44 -32.33
C ALA A 67 6.89 12.73 -31.65
N LYS A 68 5.61 12.81 -31.30
CA LYS A 68 5.02 13.95 -30.58
C LYS A 68 5.73 14.20 -29.24
N LEU A 69 6.04 13.14 -28.48
CA LEU A 69 6.76 13.24 -27.21
C LEU A 69 8.21 13.74 -27.39
N LEU A 70 8.93 13.19 -28.37
CA LEU A 70 10.30 13.62 -28.68
C LEU A 70 10.32 15.10 -29.10
N LEU A 71 9.36 15.54 -29.92
CA LEU A 71 9.23 16.94 -30.31
C LEU A 71 8.94 17.86 -29.11
N HIS A 72 8.07 17.45 -28.18
CA HIS A 72 7.79 18.22 -26.96
C HIS A 72 9.04 18.38 -26.08
N MET A 73 9.75 17.27 -25.82
CA MET A 73 11.00 17.26 -25.06
C MET A 73 12.09 18.11 -25.72
N LEU A 74 12.21 18.05 -27.05
CA LEU A 74 13.12 18.88 -27.84
C LEU A 74 12.77 20.38 -27.80
N ARG A 75 11.48 20.73 -27.76
CA ARG A 75 11.03 22.13 -27.60
C ARG A 75 11.38 22.70 -26.22
N ARG A 76 11.37 21.87 -25.17
CA ARG A 76 11.80 22.25 -23.80
C ARG A 76 13.32 22.19 -23.57
N GLY A 77 14.06 21.50 -24.44
CA GLY A 77 15.50 21.28 -24.27
C GLY A 77 15.88 20.24 -23.21
N ILE A 78 14.92 19.41 -22.77
CA ILE A 78 15.11 18.39 -21.73
C ILE A 78 14.73 17.03 -22.32
N LEU A 79 15.71 16.12 -22.43
CA LEU A 79 15.51 14.77 -22.98
C LEU A 79 15.47 13.73 -21.86
N GLU A 80 14.27 13.31 -21.49
CA GLU A 80 14.02 12.36 -20.40
C GLU A 80 13.38 11.04 -20.89
N GLY A 81 13.24 10.07 -19.98
CA GLY A 81 12.62 8.78 -20.28
C GLY A 81 13.34 8.00 -21.38
N PRO A 82 12.64 7.44 -22.39
CA PRO A 82 13.22 6.51 -23.37
C PRO A 82 14.36 7.14 -24.20
N PHE A 83 14.33 8.46 -24.40
CA PHE A 83 15.32 9.17 -25.21
C PHE A 83 16.67 9.37 -24.51
N THR A 84 16.75 9.10 -23.22
CA THR A 84 18.02 9.04 -22.48
C THR A 84 18.88 7.84 -22.90
N HIS A 85 18.26 6.77 -23.38
CA HIS A 85 18.94 5.55 -23.82
C HIS A 85 18.92 5.39 -25.34
N ARG A 86 19.76 4.48 -25.85
CA ARG A 86 19.71 4.07 -27.26
C ARG A 86 18.42 3.25 -27.47
N PRO A 87 17.68 3.44 -28.58
CA PRO A 87 16.51 2.61 -28.85
C PRO A 87 16.87 1.12 -28.91
N GLU A 88 16.08 0.29 -28.23
CA GLU A 88 16.20 -1.17 -28.27
C GLU A 88 15.95 -1.73 -29.68
N PRO A 89 16.61 -2.84 -30.09
CA PRO A 89 16.26 -3.55 -31.32
C PRO A 89 14.83 -4.12 -31.30
N GLY A 90 14.22 -4.26 -32.48
CA GLY A 90 12.85 -4.78 -32.62
C GLY A 90 11.76 -3.70 -32.60
N THR A 91 10.51 -4.12 -32.43
CA THR A 91 9.34 -3.25 -32.48
C THR A 91 9.35 -2.16 -31.39
N LEU A 92 8.64 -1.05 -31.62
CA LEU A 92 8.42 -0.03 -30.60
C LEU A 92 7.49 -0.57 -29.52
N LYS A 93 8.00 -0.69 -28.29
CA LYS A 93 7.19 -0.90 -27.08
C LYS A 93 6.10 0.18 -27.00
N THR A 94 4.96 -0.16 -26.43
CA THR A 94 3.90 0.83 -26.15
C THR A 94 4.42 1.90 -25.21
N LEU A 95 4.08 3.16 -25.47
CA LEU A 95 4.48 4.28 -24.61
C LEU A 95 3.84 4.11 -23.21
N PRO A 96 4.60 4.14 -22.10
CA PRO A 96 4.04 3.99 -20.75
C PRO A 96 3.02 5.08 -20.41
N SER A 97 1.95 4.72 -19.70
CA SER A 97 0.83 5.64 -19.39
C SER A 97 1.28 6.96 -18.75
N TYR A 98 2.25 6.91 -17.81
CA TYR A 98 2.77 8.12 -17.14
C TYR A 98 3.43 9.14 -18.09
N MET A 99 3.76 8.77 -19.34
CA MET A 99 4.26 9.72 -20.34
C MET A 99 3.16 10.57 -20.98
N SER A 100 1.88 10.31 -20.72
CA SER A 100 0.78 11.16 -21.22
C SER A 100 0.79 12.56 -20.60
N ILE A 101 1.34 12.72 -19.40
CA ILE A 101 1.43 14.00 -18.68
C ILE A 101 2.12 15.10 -19.52
N TYR A 102 3.06 14.70 -20.38
CA TYR A 102 3.78 15.60 -21.30
C TYR A 102 2.92 16.10 -22.47
N PHE A 103 1.70 15.60 -22.64
CA PHE A 103 0.74 16.10 -23.63
C PHE A 103 -0.31 17.04 -23.02
N ASP A 104 -0.52 16.97 -21.71
CA ASP A 104 -1.50 17.76 -20.97
C ASP A 104 -0.88 19.02 -20.31
N GLU A 105 0.46 19.09 -20.23
CA GLU A 105 1.20 20.24 -19.69
C GLU A 105 1.15 21.45 -20.67
N PRO A 106 0.64 22.63 -20.26
CA PRO A 106 0.48 23.76 -21.17
C PRO A 106 1.84 24.29 -21.66
N ASN A 107 1.99 24.42 -22.98
CA ASN A 107 3.20 24.94 -23.63
C ASN A 107 3.60 26.29 -23.02
N GLN A 108 4.73 26.34 -22.29
CA GLN A 108 5.30 27.56 -21.70
C GLN A 108 5.92 28.54 -22.75
N ALA A 109 5.40 28.52 -23.97
CA ALA A 109 5.91 29.25 -25.13
C ALA A 109 4.84 30.18 -25.76
N GLN A 110 4.06 30.86 -24.92
CA GLN A 110 3.35 32.09 -25.29
C GLN A 110 3.42 33.15 -24.18
N PRO A 111 3.34 34.45 -24.52
CA PRO A 111 3.52 35.52 -23.56
C PRO A 111 2.30 35.69 -22.65
N LYS A 112 2.55 36.23 -21.44
CA LYS A 112 1.52 36.57 -20.45
C LYS A 112 0.48 37.52 -21.01
N ASP A 113 -0.80 37.20 -20.82
CA ASP A 113 -1.85 38.20 -20.58
C ASP A 113 -2.90 37.68 -19.58
N SER A 114 -3.10 38.49 -18.53
CA SER A 114 -4.14 38.51 -17.48
C SER A 114 -5.12 37.33 -17.28
N SER A 115 -4.92 36.54 -16.22
CA SER A 115 -5.75 36.60 -14.99
C SER A 115 -5.10 35.78 -13.85
N PRO A 116 -5.31 36.11 -12.55
CA PRO A 116 -4.80 35.31 -11.44
C PRO A 116 -5.75 34.15 -11.16
N GLU A 117 -5.49 32.99 -11.75
CA GLU A 117 -6.33 31.81 -11.53
C GLU A 117 -6.26 31.37 -10.05
N LYS A 118 -7.45 31.23 -9.48
CA LYS A 118 -7.67 31.16 -8.03
C LYS A 118 -7.29 29.77 -7.53
N LEU A 119 -6.30 29.68 -6.63
CA LEU A 119 -5.87 28.42 -6.00
C LEU A 119 -7.08 27.57 -5.55
N PRO A 120 -7.07 26.23 -5.77
CA PRO A 120 -8.19 25.36 -5.39
C PRO A 120 -8.56 25.45 -3.91
N ASP A 121 -9.85 25.30 -3.59
CA ASP A 121 -10.35 25.59 -2.24
C ASP A 121 -9.81 24.66 -1.14
N TRP A 122 -9.39 23.43 -1.47
CA TRP A 122 -8.73 22.52 -0.53
C TRP A 122 -7.36 23.04 -0.04
N VAL A 123 -6.70 23.92 -0.81
CA VAL A 123 -5.43 24.57 -0.42
C VAL A 123 -5.66 25.77 0.49
N ARG A 124 -6.88 26.35 0.51
CA ARG A 124 -7.24 27.49 1.37
C ARG A 124 -7.68 27.10 2.79
N GLY A 125 -8.05 25.84 3.02
CA GLY A 125 -8.72 25.41 4.25
C GLY A 125 -7.86 25.44 5.52
N GLU A 126 -6.56 25.16 5.43
CA GLU A 126 -5.74 24.83 6.60
C GLU A 126 -4.74 25.92 7.05
N LEU A 127 -4.69 27.06 6.35
CA LEU A 127 -3.73 28.15 6.64
C LEU A 127 -4.38 29.45 7.15
N GLN A 128 -5.64 29.42 7.57
CA GLN A 128 -6.38 30.63 7.97
C GLN A 128 -7.11 30.57 9.32
N THR A 129 -6.69 29.65 10.21
CA THR A 129 -7.24 29.55 11.58
C THR A 129 -6.13 29.68 12.64
N GLY A 130 -5.38 30.79 12.55
CA GLY A 130 -4.40 31.17 13.57
C GLY A 130 -4.99 32.18 14.57
N GLU A 131 -4.89 31.84 15.86
CA GLU A 131 -4.69 32.74 17.01
C GLU A 131 -5.64 33.93 17.26
N GLN A 132 -6.33 33.89 18.41
CA GLN A 132 -6.18 34.97 19.41
C GLN A 132 -6.67 34.57 20.82
N ARG A 133 -5.82 34.81 21.85
CA ARG A 133 -6.11 34.89 23.32
C ARG A 133 -6.49 33.59 24.05
N LEU A 134 -5.96 33.23 25.23
CA LEU A 134 -4.90 33.76 26.14
C LEU A 134 -4.00 32.58 26.58
N SER A 135 -2.69 32.71 26.86
CA SER A 135 -2.08 33.31 28.09
C SER A 135 -2.71 32.73 29.37
N ASP A 136 -2.06 31.95 30.24
CA ASP A 136 -0.73 32.16 30.86
C ASP A 136 -0.20 30.87 31.56
N SER A 137 1.14 30.80 31.72
CA SER A 137 1.86 30.07 32.80
C SER A 137 1.75 28.51 32.82
N TRP A 138 2.76 27.72 33.20
CA TRP A 138 3.84 27.92 34.16
C TRP A 138 5.20 27.34 33.71
N GLN A 139 6.28 27.84 34.33
CA GLN A 139 7.66 27.45 34.08
C GLN A 139 8.13 26.22 34.88
N CYS A 140 9.31 25.73 34.50
CA CYS A 140 10.04 24.56 35.00
C CYS A 140 10.30 24.50 36.53
N SER A 141 10.30 23.28 37.09
CA SER A 141 11.01 22.85 38.31
C SER A 141 10.61 21.38 38.63
N SER A 142 11.38 20.52 39.32
CA SER A 142 12.83 20.23 39.43
C SER A 142 13.00 18.99 40.35
N GLY A 143 14.11 18.26 40.25
CA GLY A 143 14.44 17.06 41.06
C GLY A 143 13.92 15.74 40.46
N GLU A 144 14.72 14.69 40.25
CA GLU A 144 15.70 14.03 41.16
C GLU A 144 14.97 13.60 42.45
N ASP A 145 14.95 12.34 42.88
CA ASP A 145 15.99 11.30 42.90
C ASP A 145 15.32 9.96 43.34
N ASN A 146 15.84 8.72 43.31
CA ASN A 146 17.05 8.07 42.77
C ASN A 146 16.88 6.52 42.89
N THR A 147 17.87 5.71 42.45
CA THR A 147 18.19 4.35 43.00
C THR A 147 17.18 3.20 42.76
N LEU A 148 17.46 2.00 42.23
CA LEU A 148 18.57 1.25 41.59
C LEU A 148 18.12 -0.24 41.51
N VAL A 149 19.00 -1.15 41.00
CA VAL A 149 18.89 -2.65 41.01
C VAL A 149 18.06 -3.23 39.82
N LEU A 150 18.50 -4.21 39.01
CA LEU A 150 19.78 -4.95 38.85
C LEU A 150 19.93 -5.57 37.43
N ALA A 151 21.12 -5.45 36.80
CA ALA A 151 21.72 -6.32 35.75
C ALA A 151 20.95 -6.60 34.41
N ALA A 152 21.61 -6.91 33.28
CA ALA A 152 22.96 -7.45 33.07
C ALA A 152 23.67 -6.94 31.79
N SER A 153 24.96 -7.29 31.69
CA SER A 153 25.93 -7.15 30.59
C SER A 153 25.46 -7.80 29.26
N ASP A 154 26.16 -7.71 28.11
CA ASP A 154 27.56 -7.33 27.85
C ASP A 154 27.74 -6.80 26.40
N ALA A 155 28.94 -6.31 26.08
CA ALA A 155 29.29 -5.74 24.79
C ALA A 155 29.53 -6.78 23.69
N HIS A 156 29.37 -6.38 22.42
CA HIS A 156 30.57 -6.22 21.57
C HIS A 156 30.34 -5.32 20.35
N ARG A 157 31.34 -4.47 20.11
CA ARG A 157 31.58 -3.67 18.89
C ARG A 157 32.64 -4.41 18.08
N GLU A 158 32.52 -4.46 16.74
CA GLU A 158 33.70 -4.33 15.87
C GLU A 158 33.39 -3.91 14.43
N GLN A 159 34.42 -3.36 13.77
CA GLN A 159 34.42 -2.81 12.42
C GLN A 159 35.22 -3.74 11.49
N TYR A 160 35.00 -3.70 10.16
CA TYR A 160 36.00 -3.27 9.15
C TYR A 160 35.68 -3.67 7.69
N THR A 161 35.86 -2.69 6.79
CA THR A 161 36.25 -2.73 5.35
C THR A 161 36.04 -3.95 4.45
N GLY A 162 35.62 -3.69 3.19
CA GLY A 162 35.88 -4.58 2.05
C GLY A 162 35.54 -3.98 0.68
N LYS A 163 36.55 -3.55 -0.10
CA LYS A 163 36.40 -3.22 -1.54
C LYS A 163 36.35 -4.50 -2.36
N LEU A 164 35.54 -4.56 -3.43
CA LEU A 164 35.74 -5.50 -4.53
C LEU A 164 35.59 -4.85 -5.92
N ARG A 165 36.39 -5.36 -6.86
CA ARG A 165 36.60 -4.90 -8.25
C ARG A 165 36.93 -6.14 -9.09
N MET A 166 36.48 -6.21 -10.36
CA MET A 166 36.76 -7.29 -11.34
C MET A 166 36.11 -8.66 -11.01
N ARG A 167 35.90 -9.60 -11.94
CA ARG A 167 35.69 -9.58 -13.43
C ARG A 167 35.15 -10.99 -13.81
N SER A 168 34.51 -11.09 -14.99
CA SER A 168 33.91 -12.30 -15.58
C SER A 168 34.78 -13.57 -15.61
N HIS A 169 34.14 -14.75 -15.64
CA HIS A 169 34.32 -15.90 -16.56
C HIS A 169 33.55 -17.13 -15.99
N SER A 170 32.37 -17.49 -16.53
CA SER A 170 32.13 -18.47 -17.62
C SER A 170 32.44 -19.95 -17.26
N VAL A 171 31.40 -20.79 -17.22
CA VAL A 171 31.49 -22.26 -17.26
C VAL A 171 30.38 -22.80 -18.17
N SER A 172 30.67 -23.81 -18.98
CA SER A 172 29.70 -24.59 -19.76
C SER A 172 30.04 -26.08 -19.66
N PRO A 173 29.05 -26.99 -19.63
CA PRO A 173 29.31 -28.42 -19.71
C PRO A 173 29.21 -28.95 -21.15
N THR A 174 30.38 -29.34 -21.66
CA THR A 174 30.67 -30.61 -22.36
C THR A 174 29.57 -31.32 -23.18
N TYR A 175 29.78 -31.38 -24.51
CA TYR A 175 29.43 -32.56 -25.32
C TYR A 175 30.58 -32.87 -26.29
N ARG A 176 30.89 -34.17 -26.43
CA ARG A 176 31.96 -34.79 -27.24
C ARG A 176 31.50 -36.22 -27.53
N GLU A 177 31.84 -36.92 -28.60
CA GLU A 177 32.43 -36.67 -29.94
C GLU A 177 31.63 -37.68 -30.84
N ASP A 178 31.65 -37.77 -32.17
CA ASP A 178 32.83 -37.83 -33.01
C ASP A 178 32.55 -37.72 -34.53
N LYS A 179 33.61 -37.31 -35.24
CA LYS A 179 33.99 -37.33 -36.67
C LYS A 179 33.12 -38.19 -37.64
N GLN A 180 32.95 -37.78 -38.90
CA GLN A 180 34.02 -37.84 -39.93
C GLN A 180 33.93 -36.78 -41.06
N HIS A 181 35.11 -36.43 -41.60
CA HIS A 181 35.30 -35.47 -42.69
C HIS A 181 35.43 -36.16 -44.06
N ILE A 182 34.88 -35.56 -45.13
CA ILE A 182 35.55 -35.52 -46.45
C ILE A 182 35.38 -34.12 -47.07
N THR A 183 36.47 -33.60 -47.65
CA THR A 183 36.60 -32.32 -48.37
C THR A 183 36.17 -32.40 -49.83
N SER A 184 35.67 -31.29 -50.43
CA SER A 184 36.22 -30.72 -51.68
C SER A 184 35.59 -29.38 -52.14
N LYS A 185 36.34 -28.67 -52.99
CA LYS A 185 36.09 -27.33 -53.59
C LYS A 185 35.33 -27.39 -54.94
N ILE A 186 35.10 -26.20 -55.52
CA ILE A 186 34.72 -25.84 -56.92
C ILE A 186 33.18 -25.74 -57.08
N CYS A 187 32.61 -24.53 -57.28
CA CYS A 187 32.44 -23.80 -58.57
C CYS A 187 31.47 -24.53 -59.52
N GLU A 188 30.53 -23.91 -60.24
CA GLU A 188 30.15 -22.49 -60.42
C GLU A 188 28.75 -22.44 -61.10
N VAL A 189 28.24 -21.23 -61.37
CA VAL A 189 27.29 -20.83 -62.42
C VAL A 189 25.76 -21.18 -62.41
N HIS A 190 25.02 -20.14 -62.82
CA HIS A 190 23.70 -20.09 -63.51
C HIS A 190 22.36 -20.11 -62.72
N SER A 191 21.80 -18.90 -62.60
CA SER A 191 20.42 -18.50 -62.98
C SER A 191 19.23 -19.05 -62.13
N LYS A 192 18.37 -18.25 -61.47
CA LYS A 192 17.39 -17.26 -62.01
C LYS A 192 16.60 -17.81 -63.22
N THR A 193 15.28 -17.77 -63.33
CA THR A 193 14.27 -16.90 -62.69
C THR A 193 12.86 -17.42 -62.99
N SER A 194 11.88 -17.07 -62.16
CA SER A 194 10.50 -16.71 -62.57
C SER A 194 9.79 -16.02 -61.37
N PRO A 195 8.63 -15.36 -61.54
CA PRO A 195 7.94 -14.97 -62.77
C PRO A 195 7.71 -13.43 -62.88
N ILE A 196 7.41 -12.95 -64.09
CA ILE A 196 6.55 -11.76 -64.32
C ILE A 196 5.93 -11.92 -65.72
N SER A 197 4.68 -11.50 -65.84
CA SER A 197 3.80 -11.61 -67.01
C SER A 197 4.24 -10.77 -68.21
N LEU A 198 4.03 -11.27 -69.43
CA LEU A 198 3.42 -10.47 -70.51
C LEU A 198 2.73 -11.38 -71.55
N ASP A 199 1.57 -10.92 -71.99
CA ASP A 199 0.81 -11.20 -73.23
C ASP A 199 1.35 -12.21 -74.27
N ASP A 200 0.52 -13.17 -74.69
CA ASP A 200 0.79 -14.15 -75.78
C ASP A 200 -0.29 -14.05 -76.88
N SER A 201 -0.36 -12.86 -77.49
CA SER A 201 -1.32 -12.51 -78.55
C SER A 201 -0.63 -12.22 -79.90
N ASP A 202 0.39 -12.99 -80.31
CA ASP A 202 1.13 -12.74 -81.58
C ASP A 202 1.68 -13.98 -82.33
N ILE A 203 0.99 -15.13 -82.25
CA ILE A 203 1.35 -16.34 -83.01
C ILE A 203 0.54 -16.52 -84.31
N GLU A 204 -0.67 -15.96 -84.41
CA GLU A 204 -1.56 -16.16 -85.57
C GLU A 204 -1.23 -15.27 -86.79
N VAL A 205 -0.40 -14.23 -86.62
CA VAL A 205 -0.08 -13.25 -87.69
C VAL A 205 1.17 -13.61 -88.50
N ARG A 206 2.01 -14.55 -88.04
CA ARG A 206 3.36 -14.76 -88.60
C ARG A 206 3.51 -15.94 -89.58
N LEU A 207 2.42 -16.57 -90.04
CA LEU A 207 2.44 -17.66 -91.02
C LEU A 207 1.87 -17.32 -92.41
N ASN A 208 1.79 -16.02 -92.77
CA ASN A 208 1.26 -15.56 -94.07
C ASN A 208 2.19 -14.57 -94.80
N SER A 209 3.51 -14.83 -94.86
CA SER A 209 4.42 -13.91 -95.59
C SER A 209 5.77 -14.49 -96.09
N TRP A 210 5.78 -15.64 -96.77
CA TRP A 210 6.96 -16.06 -97.57
C TRP A 210 6.53 -16.59 -98.94
N ASN A 211 6.35 -15.66 -99.89
CA ASN A 211 6.07 -15.96 -101.29
C ASN A 211 7.27 -15.56 -102.15
N LEU A 212 8.27 -16.44 -102.21
CA LEU A 212 9.46 -16.40 -103.08
C LEU A 212 9.72 -17.87 -103.48
N GLY A 213 9.77 -18.28 -104.75
CA GLY A 213 9.99 -17.50 -105.97
C GLY A 213 11.05 -18.18 -106.85
N ILE A 214 10.92 -19.50 -107.08
CA ILE A 214 11.77 -20.39 -107.91
C ILE A 214 10.85 -21.51 -108.42
N GLU A 215 10.95 -22.08 -109.62
CA GLU A 215 11.44 -21.61 -110.94
C GLU A 215 10.86 -22.59 -111.99
N ASN A 216 10.57 -22.12 -113.20
CA ASN A 216 9.93 -22.94 -114.24
C ASN A 216 10.98 -23.52 -115.21
N PRO A 217 11.23 -24.85 -115.25
CA PRO A 217 12.10 -25.45 -116.25
C PRO A 217 11.41 -25.50 -117.63
N ARG A 218 11.52 -24.40 -118.37
CA ARG A 218 11.03 -24.24 -119.76
C ARG A 218 11.82 -25.06 -120.80
N TYR A 219 11.85 -26.39 -120.71
CA TYR A 219 12.58 -27.23 -121.68
C TYR A 219 11.82 -28.47 -122.17
N LEU A 220 10.60 -28.31 -122.70
CA LEU A 220 10.09 -29.21 -123.75
C LEU A 220 8.96 -28.57 -124.57
N ARG A 221 9.39 -27.62 -125.42
CA ARG A 221 8.61 -27.02 -126.49
C ARG A 221 8.54 -28.01 -127.67
N GLN A 222 7.43 -28.75 -127.83
CA GLN A 222 6.89 -29.10 -129.17
C GLN A 222 5.50 -29.75 -129.10
N LYS A 223 4.50 -29.04 -129.66
CA LYS A 223 3.46 -29.69 -130.48
C LYS A 223 4.05 -29.84 -131.90
N PRO A 224 3.71 -30.89 -132.65
CA PRO A 224 2.60 -30.77 -133.61
C PRO A 224 1.76 -32.07 -133.72
N LEU A 225 0.59 -32.14 -134.37
CA LEU A 225 -0.48 -31.23 -134.82
C LEU A 225 -1.71 -32.14 -135.10
N PRO A 226 -2.95 -31.64 -135.18
CA PRO A 226 -4.11 -32.47 -135.50
C PRO A 226 -4.16 -32.84 -136.99
N VAL A 227 -4.65 -34.04 -137.31
CA VAL A 227 -4.92 -34.47 -138.69
C VAL A 227 -6.44 -34.49 -138.91
N SER A 228 -6.94 -33.49 -139.62
CA SER A 228 -8.27 -33.51 -140.24
C SER A 228 -8.13 -33.70 -141.75
N LEU A 229 -9.12 -34.36 -142.36
CA LEU A 229 -9.21 -34.52 -143.81
C LEU A 229 -9.21 -33.18 -144.55
N MET A 230 -8.47 -33.11 -145.66
CA MET A 230 -8.99 -32.60 -146.94
C MET A 230 -8.19 -33.17 -148.11
N THR A 231 -8.89 -33.56 -149.17
CA THR A 231 -8.32 -33.74 -150.53
C THR A 231 -8.19 -32.36 -151.21
N PRO A 232 -7.40 -32.16 -152.29
CA PRO A 232 -7.96 -32.41 -153.64
C PRO A 232 -6.99 -32.63 -154.84
N LYS A 233 -7.50 -33.40 -155.83
CA LYS A 233 -7.47 -33.19 -157.31
C LYS A 233 -6.16 -33.20 -158.15
N GLY A 234 -6.28 -33.92 -159.28
CA GLY A 234 -5.52 -33.73 -160.53
C GLY A 234 -4.71 -34.97 -160.93
N SER A 235 -4.80 -35.56 -162.13
CA SER A 235 -5.48 -35.13 -163.37
C SER A 235 -5.69 -36.32 -164.34
N LEU A 236 -6.84 -36.36 -165.04
CA LEU A 236 -7.00 -36.56 -166.50
C LEU A 236 -6.36 -37.82 -167.17
N ARG A 237 -7.04 -38.67 -167.96
CA ARG A 237 -7.85 -38.40 -169.18
C ARG A 237 -8.63 -39.71 -169.54
N LYS A 238 -9.97 -39.78 -169.56
CA LYS A 238 -10.97 -39.46 -170.64
C LYS A 238 -11.07 -40.45 -171.83
N ALA A 239 -12.33 -40.88 -172.11
CA ALA A 239 -12.89 -41.54 -173.33
C ALA A 239 -12.37 -42.95 -173.69
N SER A 240 -13.15 -43.95 -174.15
CA SER A 240 -14.43 -44.10 -174.89
C SER A 240 -14.30 -44.27 -176.41
N SER A 241 -14.86 -45.39 -176.93
CA SER A 241 -15.45 -45.61 -178.27
C SER A 241 -14.58 -46.00 -179.49
N LEU A 242 -14.84 -47.23 -179.99
CA LEU A 242 -14.99 -47.72 -181.39
C LEU A 242 -13.98 -47.38 -182.52
N HIS A 243 -13.28 -48.44 -182.99
CA HIS A 243 -13.10 -48.95 -184.38
C HIS A 243 -11.99 -50.03 -184.29
N ASP A 244 -12.11 -51.30 -184.68
CA ASP A 244 -12.64 -52.01 -185.87
C ASP A 244 -11.66 -52.09 -187.05
N ASP A 245 -11.57 -53.30 -187.63
CA ASP A 245 -10.60 -53.81 -188.62
C ASP A 245 -9.08 -53.80 -188.24
N HIS A 246 -8.26 -54.83 -188.54
CA HIS A 246 -8.42 -55.99 -189.43
C HIS A 246 -8.16 -57.36 -188.76
N PHE A 247 -8.81 -58.40 -189.31
CA PHE A 247 -8.70 -59.81 -188.88
C PHE A 247 -7.30 -60.41 -189.13
N LEU A 248 -6.72 -61.08 -188.12
CA LEU A 248 -6.01 -62.40 -188.24
C LEU A 248 -5.44 -63.00 -186.92
N SER A 249 -5.51 -62.35 -185.75
CA SER A 249 -4.85 -62.82 -184.50
C SER A 249 -5.74 -63.27 -183.33
N ARG A 250 -7.06 -63.47 -183.55
CA ARG A 250 -8.11 -63.61 -182.50
C ARG A 250 -8.02 -64.82 -181.54
N MET A 251 -7.10 -65.78 -181.75
CA MET A 251 -6.95 -66.96 -180.87
C MET A 251 -5.81 -66.85 -179.85
N HIS A 252 -4.65 -66.32 -180.23
CA HIS A 252 -3.45 -66.36 -179.37
C HIS A 252 -3.51 -65.33 -178.23
N GLU A 253 -4.17 -64.19 -178.47
CA GLU A 253 -4.40 -63.14 -177.46
C GLU A 253 -5.21 -63.65 -176.26
N LYS A 254 -6.22 -64.50 -176.47
CA LYS A 254 -7.01 -65.12 -175.40
C LYS A 254 -6.20 -66.09 -174.54
N GLU A 255 -5.24 -66.79 -175.14
CA GLU A 255 -4.36 -67.71 -174.42
C GLU A 255 -3.33 -66.94 -173.57
N LEU A 256 -2.77 -65.85 -174.11
CA LEU A 256 -1.87 -64.96 -173.39
C LEU A 256 -2.60 -64.23 -172.26
N ASP A 257 -3.80 -63.69 -172.50
CA ASP A 257 -4.65 -63.09 -171.47
C ASP A 257 -4.99 -64.09 -170.34
N MET A 258 -5.33 -65.34 -170.68
CA MET A 258 -5.60 -66.38 -169.68
C MET A 258 -4.35 -66.80 -168.89
N LYS A 259 -3.17 -66.85 -169.54
CA LYS A 259 -1.87 -67.10 -168.86
C LYS A 259 -1.48 -65.93 -167.94
N THR A 260 -1.67 -64.69 -168.38
CA THR A 260 -1.45 -63.48 -167.58
C THR A 260 -2.37 -63.49 -166.37
N LYS A 261 -3.68 -63.70 -166.55
CA LYS A 261 -4.65 -63.82 -165.45
C LYS A 261 -4.33 -64.95 -164.49
N MET A 262 -3.84 -66.10 -164.98
CA MET A 262 -3.39 -67.20 -164.11
C MET A 262 -2.13 -66.85 -163.32
N MET A 263 -1.19 -66.10 -163.91
CA MET A 263 0.00 -65.61 -163.22
C MET A 263 -0.34 -64.51 -162.20
N GLU A 264 -1.22 -63.57 -162.55
CA GLU A 264 -1.75 -62.55 -161.66
C GLU A 264 -2.55 -63.15 -160.49
N ALA A 265 -3.32 -64.22 -160.74
CA ALA A 265 -4.01 -64.98 -159.71
C ALA A 265 -3.02 -65.66 -158.75
N LYS A 266 -1.96 -66.31 -159.26
CA LYS A 266 -0.89 -66.88 -158.43
C LYS A 266 -0.13 -65.82 -157.64
N PHE A 267 0.21 -64.68 -158.25
CA PHE A 267 0.84 -63.56 -157.57
C PHE A 267 -0.07 -62.96 -156.49
N SER A 268 -1.38 -62.89 -156.75
CA SER A 268 -2.38 -62.45 -155.76
C SER A 268 -2.54 -63.46 -154.61
N GLU A 269 -2.46 -64.77 -154.90
CA GLU A 269 -2.47 -65.85 -153.92
C GLU A 269 -1.20 -65.84 -153.05
N GLU A 270 -0.02 -65.66 -153.65
CA GLU A 270 1.25 -65.52 -152.93
C GLU A 270 1.30 -64.24 -152.09
N LYS A 271 0.81 -63.11 -152.64
CA LYS A 271 0.64 -61.85 -151.90
C LYS A 271 -0.32 -62.04 -150.72
N LEU A 272 -1.43 -62.76 -150.89
CA LEU A 272 -2.36 -63.08 -149.82
C LEU A 272 -1.72 -64.00 -148.76
N LYS A 273 -0.97 -65.03 -149.17
CA LYS A 273 -0.24 -65.92 -148.24
C LYS A 273 0.86 -65.18 -147.47
N LEU A 274 1.56 -64.25 -148.11
CA LEU A 274 2.57 -63.42 -147.47
C LEU A 274 1.92 -62.42 -146.50
N GLN A 275 0.79 -61.83 -146.88
CA GLN A 275 -0.03 -60.98 -146.01
C GLN A 275 -0.52 -61.78 -144.78
N GLN A 276 -1.08 -62.97 -144.97
CA GLN A 276 -1.51 -63.86 -143.89
C GLN A 276 -0.35 -64.24 -142.94
N LYS A 277 0.85 -64.48 -143.47
CA LYS A 277 2.05 -64.72 -142.64
C LYS A 277 2.47 -63.48 -141.86
N HIS A 278 2.54 -62.32 -142.52
CA HIS A 278 2.84 -61.05 -141.88
C HIS A 278 1.84 -60.74 -140.76
N ASP A 279 0.54 -60.89 -141.02
CA ASP A 279 -0.51 -60.60 -140.05
C ASP A 279 -0.48 -61.60 -138.89
N ALA A 280 -0.14 -62.87 -139.13
CA ALA A 280 0.11 -63.86 -138.08
C ALA A 280 1.38 -63.55 -137.24
N GLU A 281 2.45 -63.04 -137.86
CA GLU A 281 3.67 -62.63 -137.15
C GLU A 281 3.44 -61.37 -136.31
N VAL A 282 2.73 -60.38 -136.86
CA VAL A 282 2.27 -59.18 -136.12
C VAL A 282 1.36 -59.58 -134.96
N GLN A 283 0.40 -60.46 -135.18
CA GLN A 283 -0.46 -60.99 -134.12
C GLN A 283 0.36 -61.69 -133.02
N LYS A 284 1.35 -62.50 -133.38
CA LYS A 284 2.26 -63.16 -132.42
C LYS A 284 3.19 -62.17 -131.67
N ILE A 285 3.48 -61.01 -132.25
CA ILE A 285 4.19 -59.92 -131.56
C ILE A 285 3.24 -59.20 -130.60
N LEU A 286 2.01 -58.88 -131.03
CA LEU A 286 0.98 -58.27 -130.19
C LEU A 286 0.63 -59.16 -129.00
N GLU A 287 0.46 -60.46 -129.21
CA GLU A 287 0.23 -61.43 -128.13
C GLU A 287 1.39 -61.48 -127.13
N ARG A 288 2.65 -61.53 -127.60
CA ARG A 288 3.80 -61.44 -126.67
C ARG A 288 3.83 -60.11 -125.91
N LYS A 289 3.59 -58.99 -126.58
CA LYS A 289 3.64 -57.67 -125.93
C LYS A 289 2.47 -57.46 -124.96
N ASN A 290 1.30 -58.02 -125.25
CA ASN A 290 0.18 -58.07 -124.32
C ASN A 290 0.49 -58.97 -123.12
N ASN A 291 1.13 -60.13 -123.33
CA ASN A 291 1.56 -61.01 -122.24
C ASN A 291 2.64 -60.35 -121.36
N GLU A 292 3.69 -59.76 -121.95
CA GLU A 292 4.70 -58.98 -121.22
C GLU A 292 4.08 -57.83 -120.41
N LEU A 293 3.09 -57.13 -121.00
CA LEU A 293 2.37 -56.04 -120.33
C LEU A 293 1.50 -56.56 -119.16
N GLU A 294 0.81 -57.68 -119.33
CA GLU A 294 0.02 -58.27 -118.25
C GLU A 294 0.92 -58.86 -117.15
N GLU A 295 2.07 -59.46 -117.49
CA GLU A 295 3.09 -59.88 -116.52
C GLU A 295 3.63 -58.69 -115.71
N LEU A 296 4.01 -57.59 -116.36
CA LEU A 296 4.44 -56.36 -115.68
C LEU A 296 3.34 -55.77 -114.79
N LYS A 297 2.09 -55.82 -115.24
CA LYS A 297 0.90 -55.37 -114.49
C LYS A 297 0.60 -56.28 -113.29
N ILE A 298 0.80 -57.59 -113.40
CA ILE A 298 0.72 -58.56 -112.30
C ILE A 298 1.86 -58.28 -111.30
N LEU A 299 3.09 -58.08 -111.75
CA LEU A 299 4.24 -57.75 -110.90
C LEU A 299 4.03 -56.42 -110.17
N TYR A 300 3.54 -55.38 -110.85
CA TYR A 300 3.21 -54.09 -110.24
C TYR A 300 2.10 -54.23 -109.19
N LYS A 301 0.99 -54.90 -109.53
CA LYS A 301 -0.09 -55.19 -108.56
C LYS A 301 0.42 -55.95 -107.34
N LYS A 302 1.22 -57.00 -107.55
CA LYS A 302 1.84 -57.77 -106.46
C LYS A 302 2.70 -56.85 -105.59
N LYS A 303 3.56 -56.03 -106.19
CA LYS A 303 4.42 -55.09 -105.45
C LYS A 303 3.62 -54.05 -104.67
N GLN A 304 2.55 -53.52 -105.26
CA GLN A 304 1.59 -52.65 -104.59
C GLN A 304 0.97 -53.35 -103.38
N THR A 305 0.42 -54.57 -103.54
CA THR A 305 -0.17 -55.31 -102.42
C THR A 305 0.85 -55.64 -101.32
N GLU A 306 2.11 -55.97 -101.67
CA GLU A 306 3.19 -56.16 -100.70
C GLU A 306 3.46 -54.87 -99.91
N THR A 307 3.51 -53.71 -100.57
CA THR A 307 3.73 -52.41 -99.88
C THR A 307 2.54 -51.99 -99.03
N GLU A 308 1.30 -52.20 -99.50
CA GLU A 308 0.10 -51.94 -98.70
C GLU A 308 0.02 -52.87 -97.48
N GLU A 309 0.48 -54.11 -97.59
CA GLU A 309 0.60 -55.01 -96.46
C GLU A 309 1.68 -54.58 -95.46
N THR A 310 2.83 -54.08 -95.91
CA THR A 310 3.85 -53.55 -94.98
C THR A 310 3.37 -52.28 -94.30
N ILE A 311 2.68 -51.38 -95.01
CA ILE A 311 2.02 -50.20 -94.45
C ILE A 311 0.99 -50.64 -93.40
N ARG A 312 0.05 -51.53 -93.72
CA ARG A 312 -0.95 -52.07 -92.78
C ARG A 312 -0.31 -52.75 -91.54
N LYS A 313 0.86 -53.37 -91.69
CA LYS A 313 1.64 -53.94 -90.56
C LYS A 313 2.27 -52.84 -89.70
N LEU A 314 2.78 -51.76 -90.29
CA LEU A 314 3.34 -50.61 -89.56
C LEU A 314 2.26 -49.79 -88.86
N GLU A 315 1.14 -49.51 -89.52
CA GLU A 315 -0.03 -48.82 -88.93
C GLU A 315 -0.55 -49.56 -87.69
N LYS A 316 -0.68 -50.90 -87.76
CA LYS A 316 -1.04 -51.72 -86.61
C LYS A 316 -0.04 -51.60 -85.46
N LYS A 317 1.28 -51.58 -85.75
CA LYS A 317 2.32 -51.36 -84.72
C LYS A 317 2.20 -49.96 -84.10
N VAL A 318 2.00 -48.92 -84.89
CA VAL A 318 1.80 -47.55 -84.41
C VAL A 318 0.56 -47.46 -83.53
N GLN A 319 -0.57 -48.06 -83.93
CA GLN A 319 -1.79 -48.10 -83.11
C GLN A 319 -1.60 -48.88 -81.79
N ILE A 320 -0.82 -49.96 -81.77
CA ILE A 320 -0.47 -50.68 -80.54
C ILE A 320 0.35 -49.76 -79.63
N LEU A 321 1.44 -49.17 -80.13
CA LEU A 321 2.28 -48.25 -79.36
C LEU A 321 1.49 -47.04 -78.83
N ILE A 322 0.53 -46.50 -79.57
CA ILE A 322 -0.34 -45.41 -79.09
C ILE A 322 -1.20 -45.85 -77.89
N ARG A 323 -1.78 -47.06 -77.92
CA ARG A 323 -2.53 -47.62 -76.79
C ARG A 323 -1.62 -47.89 -75.60
N ASP A 324 -0.45 -48.48 -75.82
CA ASP A 324 0.51 -48.78 -74.76
C ASP A 324 0.99 -47.47 -74.09
N CYS A 325 1.30 -46.44 -74.87
CA CYS A 325 1.62 -45.10 -74.35
C CYS A 325 0.46 -44.46 -73.58
N GLN A 326 -0.80 -44.69 -73.98
CA GLN A 326 -1.97 -44.19 -73.25
C GLN A 326 -2.11 -44.90 -71.89
N VAL A 327 -2.02 -46.23 -71.85
CA VAL A 327 -2.05 -47.01 -70.60
C VAL A 327 -0.91 -46.62 -69.66
N ILE A 328 0.29 -46.36 -70.19
CA ILE A 328 1.42 -45.87 -69.40
C ILE A 328 1.13 -44.48 -68.81
N ARG A 329 0.54 -43.55 -69.58
CA ARG A 329 0.12 -42.23 -69.08
C ARG A 329 -0.93 -42.35 -67.98
N GLU A 330 -1.98 -43.13 -68.18
CA GLU A 330 -3.04 -43.36 -67.20
C GLU A 330 -2.49 -43.98 -65.91
N THR A 331 -1.60 -44.98 -66.04
CA THR A 331 -0.92 -45.58 -64.88
C THR A 331 -0.06 -44.57 -64.11
N LYS A 332 0.61 -43.65 -64.82
CA LYS A 332 1.42 -42.60 -64.19
C LYS A 332 0.57 -41.50 -63.55
N GLU A 333 -0.55 -41.11 -64.15
CA GLU A 333 -1.47 -40.15 -63.53
C GLU A 333 -2.15 -40.76 -62.28
N ASN A 334 -2.48 -42.05 -62.31
CA ASN A 334 -2.96 -42.77 -61.12
C ASN A 334 -1.91 -42.80 -60.00
N GLN A 335 -0.63 -43.04 -60.33
CA GLN A 335 0.46 -42.96 -59.34
C GLN A 335 0.63 -41.53 -58.79
N ILE A 336 0.48 -40.50 -59.64
CA ILE A 336 0.55 -39.09 -59.21
C ILE A 336 -0.62 -38.72 -58.29
N THR A 337 -1.85 -39.16 -58.60
CA THR A 337 -3.03 -38.89 -57.76
C THR A 337 -2.98 -39.64 -56.43
N GLU A 338 -2.50 -40.89 -56.40
CA GLU A 338 -2.27 -41.63 -55.16
C GLU A 338 -1.20 -40.96 -54.28
N LEU A 339 -0.06 -40.56 -54.85
CA LEU A 339 0.99 -39.83 -54.12
C LEU A 339 0.48 -38.48 -53.60
N LYS A 340 -0.26 -37.71 -54.41
CA LYS A 340 -0.91 -36.46 -53.97
C LYS A 340 -1.82 -36.71 -52.77
N LYS A 341 -2.67 -37.74 -52.83
CA LYS A 341 -3.58 -38.11 -51.74
C LYS A 341 -2.84 -38.51 -50.46
N ILE A 342 -1.76 -39.27 -50.55
CA ILE A 342 -0.94 -39.63 -49.38
C ILE A 342 -0.26 -38.39 -48.77
N CYS A 343 0.26 -37.48 -49.61
CA CYS A 343 0.80 -36.20 -49.15
C CYS A 343 -0.26 -35.33 -48.46
N GLU A 344 -1.45 -35.21 -49.06
CA GLU A 344 -2.57 -34.45 -48.53
C GLU A 344 -3.03 -35.00 -47.16
N GLN A 345 -3.23 -36.31 -47.05
CA GLN A 345 -3.54 -37.00 -45.79
C GLN A 345 -2.45 -36.82 -44.72
N SER A 346 -1.17 -36.82 -45.12
CA SER A 346 -0.04 -36.54 -44.22
C SER A 346 -0.03 -35.09 -43.73
N THR A 347 -0.36 -34.11 -44.59
CA THR A 347 -0.50 -32.72 -44.18
C THR A 347 -1.73 -32.48 -43.30
N GLU A 348 -2.86 -33.13 -43.60
CA GLU A 348 -4.10 -33.05 -42.83
C GLU A 348 -3.93 -33.64 -41.43
N SER A 349 -3.34 -34.83 -41.32
CA SER A 349 -3.03 -35.45 -40.02
C SER A 349 -2.06 -34.62 -39.18
N LEU A 350 -1.01 -34.06 -39.78
CA LEU A 350 -0.09 -33.14 -39.10
C LEU A 350 -0.79 -31.86 -38.64
N ASN A 351 -1.70 -31.31 -39.45
CA ASN A 351 -2.48 -30.14 -39.09
C ASN A 351 -3.42 -30.43 -37.91
N ASN A 352 -4.16 -31.54 -37.95
CA ASN A 352 -5.04 -31.99 -36.87
C ASN A 352 -4.28 -32.20 -35.55
N ASP A 353 -3.05 -32.72 -35.60
CA ASP A 353 -2.17 -32.84 -34.42
C ASP A 353 -1.73 -31.48 -33.86
N TRP A 354 -1.48 -30.48 -34.70
CA TRP A 354 -1.16 -29.12 -34.26
C TRP A 354 -2.37 -28.38 -33.71
N GLU A 355 -3.55 -28.50 -34.34
CA GLU A 355 -4.81 -27.97 -33.83
C GLU A 355 -5.15 -28.56 -32.46
N LYS A 356 -5.00 -29.89 -32.30
CA LYS A 356 -5.18 -30.56 -31.01
C LYS A 356 -4.20 -30.06 -29.94
N LYS A 357 -2.92 -29.86 -30.28
CA LYS A 357 -1.92 -29.27 -29.36
C LYS A 357 -2.28 -27.83 -29.00
N LEU A 358 -2.76 -27.04 -29.96
CA LEU A 358 -3.22 -25.67 -29.73
C LEU A 358 -4.42 -25.63 -28.79
N HIS A 359 -5.46 -26.43 -29.04
CA HIS A 359 -6.62 -26.52 -28.16
C HIS A 359 -6.27 -26.97 -26.74
N ASN A 360 -5.38 -27.97 -26.60
CA ASN A 360 -4.90 -28.40 -25.29
C ASN A 360 -4.12 -27.28 -24.55
N ALA A 361 -3.24 -26.56 -25.26
CA ALA A 361 -2.46 -25.47 -24.68
C ALA A 361 -3.35 -24.28 -24.28
N VAL A 362 -4.38 -23.97 -25.08
CA VAL A 362 -5.39 -22.95 -24.74
C VAL A 362 -6.20 -23.36 -23.52
N ALA A 363 -6.66 -24.62 -23.45
CA ALA A 363 -7.44 -25.12 -22.32
C ALA A 363 -6.65 -25.11 -20.99
N GLU A 364 -5.38 -25.53 -21.00
CA GLU A 364 -4.53 -25.46 -19.80
C GLU A 364 -4.23 -24.00 -19.43
N MET A 365 -3.99 -23.09 -20.39
CA MET A 365 -3.82 -21.66 -20.10
C MET A 365 -5.09 -21.02 -19.51
N GLU A 366 -6.28 -21.39 -19.98
CA GLU A 366 -7.56 -20.90 -19.45
C GLU A 366 -7.82 -21.42 -18.03
N LYS A 367 -7.45 -22.68 -17.77
CA LYS A 367 -7.47 -23.30 -16.43
C LYS A 367 -6.47 -22.65 -15.48
N ASP A 368 -5.23 -22.41 -15.90
CA ASP A 368 -4.22 -21.72 -15.08
C ASP A 368 -4.66 -20.29 -14.76
N LYS A 369 -5.29 -19.60 -15.71
CA LYS A 369 -5.90 -18.28 -15.48
C LYS A 369 -7.02 -18.35 -14.44
N PHE A 370 -7.87 -19.38 -14.50
CA PHE A 370 -8.94 -19.60 -13.53
C PHE A 370 -8.39 -19.91 -12.12
N GLU A 371 -7.43 -20.83 -11.99
CA GLU A 371 -6.80 -21.15 -10.70
C GLU A 371 -6.04 -19.95 -10.13
N LEU A 372 -5.37 -19.13 -10.96
CA LEU A 372 -4.75 -17.88 -10.51
C LEU A 372 -5.79 -16.86 -10.00
N GLN A 373 -6.93 -16.71 -10.68
CA GLN A 373 -8.01 -15.84 -10.23
C GLN A 373 -8.66 -16.34 -8.94
N LYS A 374 -8.83 -17.66 -8.81
CA LYS A 374 -9.33 -18.33 -7.61
C LYS A 374 -8.38 -18.12 -6.44
N HIS A 375 -7.09 -18.38 -6.62
CA HIS A 375 -6.07 -18.17 -5.59
C HIS A 375 -5.99 -16.69 -5.15
N HIS A 376 -6.07 -15.74 -6.08
CA HIS A 376 -6.14 -14.32 -5.73
C HIS A 376 -7.39 -13.98 -4.88
N THR A 377 -8.52 -14.62 -5.18
CA THR A 377 -9.77 -14.46 -4.40
C THR A 377 -9.62 -15.08 -3.00
N GLU A 378 -9.01 -16.25 -2.89
CA GLU A 378 -8.69 -16.93 -1.62
C GLU A 378 -7.75 -16.06 -0.76
N THR A 379 -6.66 -15.52 -1.31
CA THR A 379 -5.75 -14.61 -0.59
C THR A 379 -6.45 -13.34 -0.09
N ILE A 380 -7.39 -12.78 -0.86
CA ILE A 380 -8.20 -11.64 -0.40
C ILE A 380 -9.11 -12.06 0.78
N GLN A 381 -9.72 -13.24 0.72
CA GLN A 381 -10.56 -13.76 1.79
C GLN A 381 -9.76 -14.03 3.07
N GLU A 382 -8.57 -14.64 2.97
CA GLU A 382 -7.65 -14.84 4.09
C GLU A 382 -7.24 -13.51 4.73
N LEU A 383 -6.86 -12.49 3.95
CA LEU A 383 -6.50 -11.17 4.46
C LEU A 383 -7.66 -10.43 5.15
N LEU A 384 -8.90 -10.65 4.68
CA LEU A 384 -10.11 -10.12 5.31
C LEU A 384 -10.40 -10.85 6.63
N GLU A 385 -10.28 -12.17 6.68
CA GLU A 385 -10.49 -12.95 7.89
C GLU A 385 -9.42 -12.64 8.95
N ASP A 386 -8.14 -12.61 8.59
CA ASP A 386 -7.04 -12.20 9.49
C ASP A 386 -7.24 -10.79 10.06
N THR A 387 -7.80 -9.88 9.25
CA THR A 387 -8.12 -8.52 9.69
C THR A 387 -9.33 -8.49 10.61
N ASN A 388 -10.36 -9.30 10.32
CA ASN A 388 -11.54 -9.46 11.15
C ASN A 388 -11.20 -10.08 12.51
N VAL A 389 -10.41 -11.16 12.54
CA VAL A 389 -9.91 -11.81 13.77
C VAL A 389 -9.07 -10.84 14.60
N ARG A 390 -8.16 -10.08 13.97
CA ARG A 390 -7.35 -9.06 14.66
C ARG A 390 -8.21 -7.94 15.24
N LEU A 391 -9.25 -7.51 14.53
CA LEU A 391 -10.22 -6.50 14.98
C LEU A 391 -11.05 -7.02 16.15
N SER A 392 -11.64 -8.21 16.05
CA SER A 392 -12.41 -8.84 17.13
C SER A 392 -11.56 -9.09 18.38
N LYS A 393 -10.28 -9.44 18.23
CA LYS A 393 -9.35 -9.52 19.37
C LYS A 393 -9.14 -8.15 20.02
N MET A 394 -8.88 -7.12 19.22
CA MET A 394 -8.70 -5.76 19.73
C MET A 394 -9.96 -5.24 20.45
N GLU A 395 -11.15 -5.53 19.93
CA GLU A 395 -12.43 -5.24 20.60
C GLU A 395 -12.56 -5.98 21.94
N ALA A 396 -12.21 -7.27 21.98
CA ALA A 396 -12.21 -8.05 23.22
C ALA A 396 -11.21 -7.50 24.25
N ASP A 397 -9.99 -7.15 23.83
CA ASP A 397 -8.95 -6.55 24.68
C ASP A 397 -9.43 -5.18 25.23
N TYR A 398 -10.09 -4.34 24.40
CA TYR A 398 -10.71 -3.09 24.85
C TYR A 398 -11.86 -3.31 25.84
N VAL A 399 -12.70 -4.33 25.63
CA VAL A 399 -13.78 -4.68 26.57
C VAL A 399 -13.21 -5.13 27.92
N VAL A 400 -12.15 -5.95 27.93
CA VAL A 400 -11.46 -6.36 29.16
C VAL A 400 -10.83 -5.16 29.87
N GLN A 401 -10.18 -4.27 29.13
CA GLN A 401 -9.63 -3.03 29.69
C GLN A 401 -10.74 -2.15 30.30
N MET A 402 -11.85 -1.96 29.59
CA MET A 402 -13.02 -1.20 30.04
C MET A 402 -13.66 -1.82 31.30
N GLN A 403 -13.70 -3.15 31.41
CA GLN A 403 -14.18 -3.85 32.60
C GLN A 403 -13.24 -3.62 33.79
N SER A 404 -11.92 -3.70 33.57
CA SER A 404 -10.91 -3.44 34.60
C SER A 404 -10.96 -1.99 35.12
N THR A 405 -11.05 -1.00 34.23
CA THR A 405 -11.17 0.41 34.63
C THR A 405 -12.48 0.67 35.38
N ASN A 406 -13.61 0.08 34.95
CA ASN A 406 -14.88 0.18 35.67
C ASN A 406 -14.85 -0.51 37.04
N HIS A 407 -14.09 -1.60 37.19
CA HIS A 407 -13.89 -2.25 38.50
C HIS A 407 -13.11 -1.34 39.45
N MET A 408 -11.98 -0.79 39.00
CA MET A 408 -11.18 0.17 39.75
C MET A 408 -11.97 1.44 40.12
N ILE A 409 -12.80 1.96 39.21
CA ILE A 409 -13.70 3.09 39.50
C ILE A 409 -14.64 2.73 40.66
N LYS A 410 -15.29 1.55 40.64
CA LYS A 410 -16.18 1.11 41.73
C LYS A 410 -15.45 0.91 43.06
N GLU A 411 -14.21 0.45 43.05
CA GLU A 411 -13.39 0.36 44.27
C GLU A 411 -13.06 1.74 44.84
N LEU A 412 -12.71 2.70 43.97
CA LEU A 412 -12.45 4.09 44.37
C LEU A 412 -13.73 4.78 44.87
N GLU A 413 -14.87 4.61 44.19
CA GLU A 413 -16.18 5.08 44.63
C GLU A 413 -16.54 4.52 46.02
N GLY A 414 -16.36 3.21 46.21
CA GLY A 414 -16.57 2.56 47.51
C GLY A 414 -15.64 3.10 48.60
N ARG A 415 -14.36 3.35 48.29
CA ARG A 415 -13.41 3.94 49.24
C ARG A 415 -13.75 5.40 49.58
N VAL A 416 -14.25 6.17 48.62
CA VAL A 416 -14.75 7.54 48.84
C VAL A 416 -15.97 7.53 49.74
N GLN A 417 -16.95 6.63 49.49
CA GLN A 417 -18.12 6.47 50.37
C GLN A 417 -17.73 6.05 51.79
N GLN A 418 -16.76 5.14 51.95
CA GLN A 418 -16.24 4.75 53.26
C GLN A 418 -15.59 5.94 53.98
N LEU A 419 -14.70 6.68 53.32
CA LEU A 419 -14.04 7.86 53.89
C LEU A 419 -15.03 8.98 54.25
N MET A 420 -16.10 9.13 53.47
CA MET A 420 -17.20 10.06 53.77
C MET A 420 -17.90 9.67 55.08
N GLY A 421 -18.28 8.40 55.25
CA GLY A 421 -18.88 7.90 56.49
C GLY A 421 -17.94 7.98 57.71
N GLU A 422 -16.64 7.70 57.52
CA GLU A 422 -15.61 7.88 58.57
C GLU A 422 -15.49 9.36 58.98
N ALA A 423 -15.51 10.29 58.01
CA ALA A 423 -15.45 11.73 58.26
C ALA A 423 -16.72 12.26 58.95
N GLU A 424 -17.91 11.79 58.56
CA GLU A 424 -19.18 12.13 59.20
C GLU A 424 -19.23 11.62 60.66
N ASN A 425 -18.82 10.38 60.91
CA ASN A 425 -18.75 9.82 62.26
C ASN A 425 -17.73 10.58 63.13
N SER A 426 -16.56 10.91 62.59
CA SER A 426 -15.57 11.78 63.27
C SER A 426 -16.17 13.16 63.59
N ASN A 427 -16.94 13.74 62.67
CA ASN A 427 -17.59 15.02 62.90
C ASN A 427 -18.66 14.94 64.00
N LEU A 428 -19.47 13.89 64.01
CA LEU A 428 -20.47 13.63 65.06
C LEU A 428 -19.80 13.43 66.44
N GLN A 429 -18.65 12.76 66.50
CA GLN A 429 -17.85 12.63 67.73
C GLN A 429 -17.32 13.99 68.21
N ARG A 430 -16.79 14.83 67.30
CA ARG A 430 -16.38 16.21 67.64
C ARG A 430 -17.53 17.07 68.14
N GLN A 431 -18.73 16.94 67.55
CA GLN A 431 -19.92 17.63 68.01
C GLN A 431 -20.30 17.20 69.43
N LYS A 432 -20.32 15.89 69.72
CA LYS A 432 -20.57 15.36 71.07
C LYS A 432 -19.56 15.87 72.11
N LEU A 433 -18.27 15.76 71.81
CA LEU A 433 -17.20 16.29 72.68
C LEU A 433 -17.31 17.80 72.90
N THR A 434 -17.76 18.55 71.89
CA THR A 434 -17.99 20.00 72.02
C THR A 434 -19.18 20.30 72.93
N GLN A 435 -20.25 19.50 72.86
CA GLN A 435 -21.39 19.60 73.78
C GLN A 435 -20.99 19.24 75.22
N GLU A 436 -20.33 18.10 75.44
CA GLU A 436 -19.82 17.67 76.75
C GLU A 436 -18.88 18.72 77.36
N LYS A 437 -18.01 19.33 76.54
CA LYS A 437 -17.15 20.44 76.96
C LYS A 437 -17.96 21.65 77.44
N LEU A 438 -18.99 22.08 76.68
CA LEU A 438 -19.83 23.22 77.06
C LEU A 438 -20.63 22.93 78.34
N GLU A 439 -21.10 21.69 78.52
CA GLU A 439 -21.76 21.25 79.74
C GLU A 439 -20.81 21.26 80.96
N LEU A 440 -19.56 20.81 80.80
CA LEU A 440 -18.53 20.90 81.83
C LEU A 440 -18.12 22.34 82.15
N GLU A 441 -17.95 23.20 81.15
CA GLU A 441 -17.65 24.63 81.34
C GLU A 441 -18.79 25.32 82.11
N ARG A 442 -20.05 24.97 81.82
CA ARG A 442 -21.23 25.46 82.56
C ARG A 442 -21.23 24.99 84.01
N CYS A 443 -20.99 23.72 84.27
CA CYS A 443 -20.90 23.17 85.64
C CYS A 443 -19.77 23.82 86.43
N TYR A 444 -18.58 23.96 85.82
CA TYR A 444 -17.45 24.67 86.40
C TYR A 444 -17.81 26.11 86.79
N GLN A 445 -18.46 26.86 85.90
CA GLN A 445 -18.89 28.23 86.18
C GLN A 445 -19.89 28.31 87.34
N ILE A 446 -20.83 27.36 87.44
CA ILE A 446 -21.77 27.26 88.56
C ILE A 446 -21.00 27.04 89.87
N THR A 447 -20.11 26.05 89.93
CA THR A 447 -19.31 25.77 91.14
C THR A 447 -18.38 26.92 91.51
N CYS A 448 -17.84 27.67 90.53
CA CYS A 448 -17.07 28.89 90.80
C CYS A 448 -17.93 30.01 91.41
N ASN A 449 -19.18 30.17 90.96
CA ASN A 449 -20.12 31.12 91.53
C ASN A 449 -20.49 30.72 92.97
N GLU A 450 -20.86 29.45 93.20
CA GLU A 450 -21.14 28.90 94.53
C GLU A 450 -19.96 29.07 95.50
N LEU A 451 -18.73 28.79 95.05
CA LEU A 451 -17.51 28.97 95.84
C LEU A 451 -17.29 30.46 96.20
N GLN A 452 -17.57 31.38 95.28
CA GLN A 452 -17.47 32.81 95.53
C GLN A 452 -18.55 33.29 96.51
N GLU A 453 -19.78 32.79 96.41
CA GLU A 453 -20.87 33.04 97.38
C GLU A 453 -20.51 32.51 98.78
N LEU A 454 -19.99 31.28 98.89
CA LEU A 454 -19.51 30.74 100.15
C LEU A 454 -18.35 31.57 100.73
N LYS A 455 -17.44 32.06 99.87
CA LYS A 455 -16.32 32.92 100.27
C LYS A 455 -16.81 34.28 100.80
N THR A 456 -17.79 34.91 100.16
CA THR A 456 -18.39 36.17 100.67
C THR A 456 -19.14 35.92 101.98
N ARG A 457 -19.95 34.85 102.05
CA ARG A 457 -20.68 34.48 103.28
C ARG A 457 -19.74 34.18 104.46
N ARG A 458 -18.63 33.46 104.22
CA ARG A 458 -17.56 33.23 105.21
C ARG A 458 -16.95 34.55 105.68
N ASN A 459 -16.69 35.49 104.77
CA ASN A 459 -16.12 36.79 105.13
C ASN A 459 -17.09 37.64 105.98
N ILE A 460 -18.40 37.57 105.70
CA ILE A 460 -19.44 38.23 106.52
C ILE A 460 -19.46 37.61 107.92
N LEU A 461 -19.60 36.28 108.02
CA LEU A 461 -19.58 35.55 109.30
C LEU A 461 -18.30 35.80 110.10
N HIS A 462 -17.15 35.96 109.43
CA HIS A 462 -15.89 36.29 110.09
C HIS A 462 -15.91 37.70 110.70
N LYS A 463 -16.41 38.71 109.96
CA LYS A 463 -16.58 40.08 110.48
C LYS A 463 -17.59 40.12 111.63
N GLU A 464 -18.72 39.41 111.50
CA GLU A 464 -19.72 39.29 112.57
C GLU A 464 -19.10 38.67 113.83
N LYS A 465 -18.29 37.62 113.68
CA LYS A 465 -17.52 37.05 114.80
C LYS A 465 -16.54 38.05 115.41
N GLU A 466 -15.80 38.81 114.60
CA GLU A 466 -14.87 39.83 115.11
C GLU A 466 -15.60 40.97 115.85
N HIS A 467 -16.71 41.46 115.31
CA HIS A 467 -17.58 42.42 116.00
C HIS A 467 -18.08 41.86 117.33
N LEU A 468 -18.62 40.64 117.35
CA LEU A 468 -19.12 40.02 118.56
C LEU A 468 -18.00 39.79 119.61
N VAL A 469 -16.79 39.40 119.19
CA VAL A 469 -15.63 39.28 120.07
C VAL A 469 -15.23 40.64 120.64
N ASN A 470 -15.18 41.70 119.81
CA ASN A 470 -14.89 43.05 120.27
C ASN A 470 -15.95 43.57 121.26
N ASP A 471 -17.23 43.32 121.00
CA ASP A 471 -18.33 43.70 121.89
C ASP A 471 -18.24 42.94 123.22
N TYR A 472 -17.93 41.65 123.21
CA TYR A 472 -17.67 40.89 124.43
C TYR A 472 -16.43 41.41 125.17
N GLU A 473 -15.34 41.74 124.48
CA GLU A 473 -14.13 42.29 125.11
C GLU A 473 -14.39 43.67 125.73
N GLN A 474 -15.17 44.53 125.06
CA GLN A 474 -15.62 45.81 125.61
C GLN A 474 -16.53 45.62 126.83
N ASN A 475 -17.49 44.70 126.76
CA ASN A 475 -18.36 44.38 127.90
C ASN A 475 -17.57 43.83 129.09
N VAL A 476 -16.57 42.96 128.87
CA VAL A 476 -15.67 42.46 129.92
C VAL A 476 -14.80 43.59 130.49
N LYS A 477 -14.29 44.51 129.66
CA LYS A 477 -13.57 45.71 130.12
C LYS A 477 -14.47 46.61 130.97
N LEU A 478 -15.70 46.87 130.55
CA LEU A 478 -16.69 47.65 131.30
C LEU A 478 -17.04 46.97 132.64
N LEU A 479 -17.31 45.65 132.64
CA LEU A 479 -17.55 44.89 133.87
C LEU A 479 -16.36 44.97 134.82
N LYS A 480 -15.14 44.83 134.29
CA LYS A 480 -13.91 44.93 135.08
C LYS A 480 -13.73 46.34 135.66
N THR A 481 -13.89 47.38 134.86
CA THR A 481 -13.81 48.78 135.34
C THR A 481 -14.86 49.05 136.42
N LYS A 482 -16.09 48.55 136.25
CA LYS A 482 -17.14 48.64 137.26
C LYS A 482 -16.74 47.90 138.55
N TYR A 483 -16.27 46.65 138.44
CA TYR A 483 -15.84 45.85 139.59
C TYR A 483 -14.65 46.49 140.32
N ASP A 484 -13.68 47.04 139.59
CA ASP A 484 -12.55 47.79 140.14
C ASP A 484 -13.03 49.09 140.84
N SER A 485 -14.05 49.78 140.30
CA SER A 485 -14.67 50.93 140.98
C SER A 485 -15.48 50.55 142.22
N ASP A 486 -16.24 49.44 142.17
CA ASP A 486 -17.00 48.92 143.30
C ASP A 486 -16.04 48.48 144.43
N ILE A 487 -14.93 47.82 144.11
CA ILE A 487 -13.84 47.50 145.06
C ILE A 487 -13.23 48.77 145.66
N ASN A 488 -12.96 49.79 144.84
CA ASN A 488 -12.35 51.03 145.35
C ASN A 488 -13.31 51.82 146.24
N LEU A 489 -14.61 51.83 145.93
CA LEU A 489 -15.64 52.37 146.80
C LEU A 489 -15.72 51.58 148.11
N LEU A 490 -15.74 50.24 148.06
CA LEU A 490 -15.77 49.40 149.25
C LEU A 490 -14.50 49.56 150.12
N ARG A 491 -13.32 49.76 149.49
CA ARG A 491 -12.08 50.14 150.18
C ARG A 491 -12.17 51.53 150.81
N GLN A 492 -12.77 52.50 150.14
CA GLN A 492 -12.98 53.85 150.67
C GLN A 492 -13.95 53.82 151.86
N GLU A 493 -15.05 53.08 151.76
CA GLU A 493 -15.99 52.84 152.86
C GLU A 493 -15.30 52.11 154.02
N HIS A 494 -14.49 51.09 153.75
CA HIS A 494 -13.71 50.41 154.80
C HIS A 494 -12.69 51.36 155.44
N ALA A 495 -12.02 52.21 154.68
CA ALA A 495 -11.09 53.20 155.21
C ALA A 495 -11.81 54.27 156.06
N LEU A 496 -12.98 54.76 155.62
CA LEU A 496 -13.84 55.67 156.38
C LEU A 496 -14.40 55.00 157.65
N SER A 497 -14.79 53.72 157.57
CA SER A 497 -15.27 52.94 158.71
C SER A 497 -14.14 52.68 159.70
N THR A 498 -12.95 52.33 159.22
CA THR A 498 -11.72 52.16 160.03
C THR A 498 -11.30 53.48 160.67
N SER A 499 -11.43 54.60 159.96
CA SER A 499 -11.19 55.94 160.52
C SER A 499 -12.21 56.29 161.60
N LYS A 500 -13.49 55.98 161.41
CA LYS A 500 -14.53 56.15 162.44
C LYS A 500 -14.29 55.28 163.66
N THR A 501 -13.98 54.00 163.50
CA THR A 501 -13.68 53.11 164.63
C THR A 501 -12.37 53.51 165.31
N SER A 502 -11.36 53.95 164.58
CA SER A 502 -10.13 54.53 165.14
C SER A 502 -10.41 55.78 165.97
N GLY A 503 -11.28 56.68 165.50
CA GLY A 503 -11.68 57.87 166.27
C GLY A 503 -12.45 57.50 167.55
N VAL A 504 -13.35 56.51 167.49
CA VAL A 504 -14.03 55.96 168.69
C VAL A 504 -13.03 55.28 169.64
N ILE A 505 -11.99 54.64 169.12
CA ILE A 505 -10.89 54.08 169.94
C ILE A 505 -10.11 55.21 170.62
N GLU A 506 -9.72 56.28 169.91
CA GLU A 506 -9.06 57.44 170.51
C GLU A 506 -9.93 58.12 171.60
N GLU A 507 -11.25 58.25 171.38
CA GLU A 507 -12.19 58.73 172.40
C GLU A 507 -12.21 57.81 173.63
N LEU A 508 -12.25 56.49 173.45
CA LEU A 508 -12.20 55.52 174.56
C LEU A 508 -10.85 55.54 175.29
N GLU A 509 -9.73 55.70 174.58
CA GLU A 509 -8.39 55.84 175.16
C GLU A 509 -8.26 57.13 175.98
N GLN A 510 -8.80 58.26 175.49
CA GLN A 510 -8.88 59.50 176.28
C GLN A 510 -9.70 59.32 177.57
N ASN A 511 -10.86 58.65 177.49
CA ASN A 511 -11.67 58.34 178.68
C ASN A 511 -10.90 57.47 179.69
N ILE A 512 -10.15 56.47 179.23
CA ILE A 512 -9.29 55.63 180.09
C ILE A 512 -8.19 56.47 180.77
N CYS A 513 -7.58 57.42 180.05
CA CYS A 513 -6.59 58.34 180.63
C CYS A 513 -7.18 59.25 181.71
N GLN A 514 -8.37 59.81 181.48
CA GLN A 514 -9.06 60.66 182.47
C GLN A 514 -9.41 59.87 183.75
N LEU A 515 -9.93 58.65 183.62
CA LEU A 515 -10.24 57.77 184.75
C LEU A 515 -8.98 57.39 185.56
N LYS A 516 -7.85 57.14 184.89
CA LYS A 516 -6.56 56.89 185.58
C LYS A 516 -6.11 58.08 186.43
N GLN A 517 -6.28 59.31 185.93
CA GLN A 517 -5.88 60.52 186.65
C GLN A 517 -6.71 60.74 187.93
N GLN A 518 -8.04 60.55 187.86
CA GLN A 518 -8.91 60.64 189.04
C GLN A 518 -8.55 59.64 190.15
N VAL A 519 -8.18 58.41 189.79
CA VAL A 519 -7.73 57.39 190.76
C VAL A 519 -6.45 57.82 191.47
N GLN A 520 -5.50 58.41 190.75
CA GLN A 520 -4.21 58.84 191.29
C GLN A 520 -4.35 60.01 192.29
N GLU A 521 -5.25 60.96 192.02
CA GLU A 521 -5.54 62.09 192.92
C GLU A 521 -6.26 61.65 194.20
N SER A 522 -7.18 60.67 194.08
CA SER A 522 -7.89 60.04 195.21
C SER A 522 -6.93 59.34 196.19
N GLU A 523 -5.96 58.57 195.69
CA GLU A 523 -4.98 57.91 196.55
C GLU A 523 -4.08 58.89 197.32
N LEU A 524 -3.77 60.05 196.73
CA LEU A 524 -2.91 61.06 197.34
C LEU A 524 -3.60 61.75 198.52
N GLN A 525 -4.88 62.13 198.37
CA GLN A 525 -5.68 62.70 199.47
C GLN A 525 -5.77 61.74 200.66
N ARG A 526 -6.00 60.44 200.40
CA ARG A 526 -6.11 59.42 201.45
C ARG A 526 -4.82 59.26 202.26
N LYS A 527 -3.64 59.41 201.64
CA LYS A 527 -2.34 59.33 202.33
C LYS A 527 -2.06 60.50 203.25
N GLN A 528 -2.49 61.72 202.89
CA GLN A 528 -2.29 62.89 203.74
C GLN A 528 -3.13 62.83 205.03
N GLN A 529 -4.38 62.40 204.91
CA GLN A 529 -5.35 62.37 206.01
C GLN A 529 -4.95 61.46 207.18
N VAL A 530 -4.26 60.33 206.90
CA VAL A 530 -3.75 59.40 207.92
C VAL A 530 -2.64 60.04 208.76
N LYS A 531 -1.75 60.81 208.12
CA LYS A 531 -0.57 61.39 208.76
C LYS A 531 -0.91 62.47 209.78
N ASP A 532 -1.99 63.20 209.55
CA ASP A 532 -2.44 64.29 210.44
C ASP A 532 -3.21 63.76 211.67
N GLN A 533 -3.84 62.59 211.59
CA GLN A 533 -4.45 61.93 212.76
C GLN A 533 -3.41 61.38 213.73
N GLU A 534 -2.30 60.85 213.21
CA GLU A 534 -1.25 60.19 214.00
C GLU A 534 -0.50 61.18 214.91
N ASN A 535 -0.22 62.39 214.40
CA ASN A 535 0.41 63.47 215.18
C ASN A 535 -0.48 63.98 216.33
N LYS A 536 -1.80 63.99 216.14
CA LYS A 536 -2.76 64.49 217.14
C LYS A 536 -2.80 63.60 218.39
N PHE A 537 -2.77 62.28 218.19
CA PHE A 537 -2.72 61.29 219.28
C PHE A 537 -1.44 61.37 220.12
N HIS A 538 -0.32 61.85 219.54
CA HIS A 538 0.96 61.94 220.26
C HIS A 538 1.00 63.09 221.29
N MET A 539 0.31 64.20 221.04
CA MET A 539 0.27 65.34 221.96
C MET A 539 -0.60 65.08 223.20
N GLU A 540 -1.78 64.47 223.03
CA GLU A 540 -2.69 64.16 224.15
C GLU A 540 -2.05 63.22 225.18
N LYS A 541 -1.27 62.23 224.71
CA LYS A 541 -0.54 61.28 225.57
C LYS A 541 0.45 61.95 226.52
N ASN A 542 1.16 62.98 226.06
CA ASN A 542 2.17 63.69 226.87
C ASN A 542 1.52 64.65 227.88
N HIS A 543 0.40 65.28 227.53
CA HIS A 543 -0.29 66.21 228.42
C HIS A 543 -0.86 65.51 229.67
N LEU A 544 -1.39 64.29 229.51
CA LEU A 544 -1.96 63.53 230.63
C LEU A 544 -0.89 63.10 231.64
N LYS A 545 0.30 62.70 231.17
CA LYS A 545 1.40 62.26 232.03
C LYS A 545 1.87 63.35 233.00
N HIS A 546 2.06 64.57 232.50
CA HIS A 546 2.52 65.71 233.30
C HIS A 546 1.51 66.11 234.40
N THR A 547 0.21 65.88 234.17
CA THR A 547 -0.87 66.21 235.10
C THR A 547 -0.87 65.30 236.34
N TYR A 548 -0.49 64.03 236.20
CA TYR A 548 -0.39 63.10 237.32
C TYR A 548 0.89 63.31 238.15
N GLU A 549 2.02 63.62 237.51
CA GLU A 549 3.29 63.89 238.19
C GLU A 549 3.18 65.12 239.13
N LYS A 550 2.45 66.17 238.71
CA LYS A 550 2.26 67.37 239.55
C LYS A 550 1.46 67.10 240.84
N LYS A 551 0.42 66.26 240.79
CA LYS A 551 -0.37 65.90 241.99
C LYS A 551 0.41 65.06 243.01
N VAL A 552 1.46 64.36 242.59
CA VAL A 552 2.34 63.60 243.50
C VAL A 552 3.28 64.53 244.28
N HIS A 553 3.64 65.70 243.75
CA HIS A 553 4.48 66.67 244.47
C HIS A 553 3.71 67.57 245.44
N GLU A 554 2.47 67.98 245.15
CA GLU A 554 1.73 68.91 246.02
C GLU A 554 1.33 68.28 247.37
N LEU A 555 0.96 67.00 247.42
CA LEU A 555 0.63 66.31 248.69
C LEU A 555 1.85 65.80 249.47
N GLN A 556 3.07 65.95 248.92
CA GLN A 556 4.31 65.61 249.60
C GLN A 556 4.98 66.84 250.25
N SER A 557 4.32 68.01 250.19
CA SER A 557 4.84 69.30 250.66
C SER A 557 4.17 69.86 251.94
N GLU A 558 3.07 69.27 252.42
CA GLU A 558 2.40 69.67 253.68
C GLU A 558 2.68 68.65 254.80
N LEU A 559 3.96 68.42 255.10
CA LEU A 559 4.43 67.48 256.13
C LEU A 559 4.84 68.14 257.46
N ASP A 560 5.38 69.36 257.45
CA ASP A 560 6.29 69.83 258.53
C ASP A 560 5.93 71.20 259.18
N LYS A 561 4.64 71.52 259.33
CA LYS A 561 4.12 72.56 260.25
C LYS A 561 2.71 72.23 260.76
#